data_AF-A0AAN2C8Y6-F1
#
_entry.id   AF-A0AAN2C8Y6-F1
#
_cell.length_a   1.000
_cell.length_b   1.000
_cell.length_c   1.000
_cell.angle_alpha   90.00
_cell.angle_beta   90.00
_cell.angle_gamma   90.00
#
_symmetry.space_group_name_H-M   'P 1'
#
loop_
_entity.id
_entity.type
_entity.pdbx_description
1 polymer ?
#
loop_
_entity_poly.entity_id
_entity_poly.type
_entity_poly.pdbx_seq_one_letter_code
_entity_poly.pdbx_strand_id
1 'polypeptide(L)'
;MKRLIACVSLVTAATTAATVLAPAKPADAAGHHGKPVAQAKCRVAPADEYFGKLKMSILGIRNTIKDQGLKVDYQPDKAETTFNAIALTEDAIHDWEHKYPCDSWLPGTIYALEHYYAKIHTSDGVRHVHATYAWLRRDFPRARMMQVAMRENSTASAIPPAGAAVVTTGGVPAASPAP
;
A
#
# COMPACT_ATOMS: atom_id res chain seq x y z
N MET A 1 -29.04 28.63 -18.00
CA MET A 1 -29.62 29.37 -16.85
C MET A 1 -30.42 28.40 -15.99
N LYS A 2 -30.42 28.63 -14.68
CA LYS A 2 -31.25 28.03 -13.61
C LYS A 2 -30.74 26.71 -13.00
N ARG A 3 -29.95 26.92 -11.94
CA ARG A 3 -29.73 26.03 -10.80
C ARG A 3 -31.04 25.87 -10.00
N LEU A 4 -31.24 24.72 -9.36
CA LEU A 4 -32.04 24.62 -8.14
C LEU A 4 -31.38 23.64 -7.16
N ILE A 5 -31.24 24.14 -5.94
CA ILE A 5 -30.61 23.61 -4.73
C ILE A 5 -31.75 23.17 -3.79
N ALA A 6 -31.40 22.34 -2.80
CA ALA A 6 -32.10 22.00 -1.56
C ALA A 6 -32.86 20.65 -1.61
N CYS A 7 -32.85 19.81 -0.57
CA CYS A 7 -32.75 20.11 0.85
C CYS A 7 -31.84 19.15 1.62
N VAL A 8 -31.04 19.76 2.50
CA VAL A 8 -30.37 19.13 3.64
C VAL A 8 -31.44 18.79 4.69
N SER A 9 -31.35 17.63 5.32
CA SER A 9 -32.03 17.37 6.58
C SER A 9 -31.03 16.77 7.56
N LEU A 10 -30.62 17.62 8.50
CA LEU A 10 -29.78 17.33 9.63
C LEU A 10 -30.65 16.65 10.70
N VAL A 11 -30.27 15.46 11.16
CA VAL A 11 -30.86 14.82 12.36
C VAL A 11 -29.78 14.82 13.43
N THR A 12 -29.95 15.67 14.44
CA THR A 12 -29.13 15.71 15.65
C THR A 12 -30.04 15.69 16.87
N ALA A 13 -29.95 14.63 17.67
CA ALA A 13 -30.09 14.66 19.13
C ALA A 13 -29.72 13.27 19.68
N ALA A 14 -28.47 13.08 20.08
CA ALA A 14 -28.06 11.93 20.89
C ALA A 14 -27.96 12.40 22.35
N THR A 15 -28.77 11.76 23.19
CA THR A 15 -28.93 11.99 24.62
C THR A 15 -27.64 11.65 25.37
N THR A 16 -27.06 12.61 26.08
CA THR A 16 -25.97 12.38 27.03
C THR A 16 -26.53 11.88 28.36
N ALA A 17 -26.36 10.58 28.65
CA ALA A 17 -26.53 10.04 29.99
C ALA A 17 -25.16 10.03 30.70
N ALA A 18 -25.06 10.83 31.76
CA ALA A 18 -23.89 10.86 32.64
C ALA A 18 -23.85 9.58 33.50
N THR A 19 -22.81 8.76 33.32
CA THR A 19 -22.50 7.68 34.25
C THR A 19 -21.52 8.19 35.30
N VAL A 20 -21.92 8.01 36.55
CA VAL A 20 -21.19 8.35 37.78
C VAL A 20 -19.83 7.66 37.83
N LEU A 21 -18.79 8.44 38.11
CA LEU A 21 -17.40 8.00 38.30
C LEU A 21 -17.28 7.26 39.65
N ALA A 22 -17.02 5.96 39.62
CA ALA A 22 -16.56 5.21 40.79
C ALA A 22 -15.03 5.40 40.96
N PRO A 23 -14.51 5.52 42.20
CA PRO A 23 -13.09 5.75 42.44
C PRO A 23 -12.24 4.54 42.03
N ALA A 24 -11.16 4.81 41.29
CA ALA A 24 -10.20 3.84 40.81
C ALA A 24 -9.44 3.17 41.97
N LYS A 25 -9.48 1.84 41.99
CA LYS A 25 -8.58 0.99 42.78
C LYS A 25 -7.18 1.03 42.12
N PRO A 26 -6.08 1.16 42.89
CA PRO A 26 -4.74 1.20 42.32
C PRO A 26 -4.45 -0.13 41.59
N ALA A 27 -4.02 -0.01 40.34
CA ALA A 27 -3.63 -1.12 39.49
C ALA A 27 -2.29 -1.67 39.98
N ASP A 28 -2.33 -2.86 40.58
CA ASP A 28 -1.16 -3.70 40.73
C ASP A 28 -0.57 -3.98 39.35
N ALA A 29 0.74 -3.80 39.25
CA ALA A 29 1.57 -4.07 38.08
C ALA A 29 1.55 -5.57 37.76
N ALA A 30 0.51 -6.01 37.04
CA ALA A 30 0.46 -7.33 36.44
C ALA A 30 1.22 -7.29 35.09
N GLY A 31 2.40 -7.90 35.09
CA GLY A 31 3.22 -8.09 33.90
C GLY A 31 2.37 -8.62 32.74
N HIS A 32 2.50 -7.95 31.59
CA HIS A 32 1.99 -8.45 30.31
C HIS A 32 2.84 -9.66 29.91
N HIS A 33 2.55 -10.82 30.49
CA HIS A 33 2.91 -12.09 29.90
C HIS A 33 2.01 -12.26 28.68
N GLY A 34 2.40 -11.60 27.58
CA GLY A 34 1.85 -11.86 26.27
C GLY A 34 1.87 -13.36 26.05
N LYS A 35 0.69 -13.94 25.81
CA LYS A 35 0.56 -15.37 25.50
C LYS A 35 1.60 -15.68 24.41
N PRO A 36 2.46 -16.70 24.58
CA PRO A 36 3.37 -17.08 23.52
C PRO A 36 2.51 -17.40 22.31
N VAL A 37 2.61 -16.56 21.27
CA VAL A 37 2.04 -16.87 19.97
C VAL A 37 2.69 -18.19 19.59
N ALA A 38 1.91 -19.27 19.59
CA ALA A 38 2.40 -20.58 19.22
C ALA A 38 3.17 -20.39 17.91
N GLN A 39 4.46 -20.71 17.91
CA GLN A 39 5.27 -20.62 16.71
C GLN A 39 4.60 -21.48 15.65
N ALA A 40 3.85 -20.85 14.74
CA ALA A 40 3.29 -21.52 13.61
C ALA A 40 4.45 -22.20 12.92
N LYS A 41 4.41 -23.54 12.84
CA LYS A 41 5.46 -24.29 12.17
C LYS A 41 5.59 -23.70 10.78
N CYS A 42 6.77 -23.18 10.46
CA CYS A 42 7.04 -22.63 9.15
C CYS A 42 6.77 -23.72 8.10
N ARG A 43 5.73 -23.52 7.30
CA ARG A 43 5.31 -24.41 6.23
C ARG A 43 5.22 -23.59 4.96
N VAL A 44 5.61 -24.22 3.86
CA VAL A 44 5.39 -23.68 2.52
C VAL A 44 3.98 -24.07 2.09
N ALA A 45 3.27 -23.13 1.47
CA ALA A 45 1.94 -23.37 0.96
C ALA A 45 1.99 -24.40 -0.18
N PRO A 46 1.06 -25.37 -0.21
CA PRO A 46 0.86 -26.22 -1.39
C PRO A 46 0.53 -25.37 -2.62
N ALA A 47 1.06 -25.75 -3.79
CA ALA A 47 0.84 -25.01 -5.03
C ALA A 47 -0.64 -24.94 -5.45
N ASP A 48 -1.42 -25.97 -5.08
CA ASP A 48 -2.85 -26.11 -5.40
C ASP A 48 -3.78 -25.41 -4.39
N GLU A 49 -3.21 -24.74 -3.40
CA GLU A 49 -4.01 -24.00 -2.43
C GLU A 49 -4.43 -22.63 -2.96
N TYR A 50 -5.64 -22.22 -2.60
CA TYR A 50 -6.30 -21.02 -3.12
C TYR A 50 -6.50 -19.97 -2.04
N PHE A 51 -6.17 -18.73 -2.38
CA PHE A 51 -6.15 -17.59 -1.46
C PHE A 51 -7.06 -16.44 -1.92
N GLY A 52 -7.51 -15.64 -0.95
CA GLY A 52 -8.28 -14.42 -1.15
C GLY A 52 -9.65 -14.64 -1.76
N LYS A 53 -10.30 -13.54 -2.13
CA LYS A 53 -11.67 -13.54 -2.68
C LYS A 53 -11.77 -14.18 -4.07
N LEU A 54 -10.71 -14.06 -4.88
CA LEU A 54 -10.67 -14.62 -6.23
C LEU A 54 -10.27 -16.10 -6.26
N LYS A 55 -9.97 -16.71 -5.10
CA LYS A 55 -9.47 -18.09 -5.03
C LYS A 55 -8.30 -18.27 -6.00
N MET A 56 -7.26 -17.47 -5.81
CA MET A 56 -6.08 -17.52 -6.66
C MET A 56 -5.08 -18.54 -6.10
N SER A 57 -4.54 -19.39 -6.96
CA SER A 57 -3.39 -20.22 -6.61
C SER A 57 -2.13 -19.36 -6.53
N ILE A 58 -1.08 -19.87 -5.89
CA ILE A 58 0.20 -19.15 -5.79
C ILE A 58 0.78 -18.83 -7.18
N LEU A 59 0.66 -19.78 -8.12
CA LEU A 59 1.07 -19.56 -9.51
C LEU A 59 0.17 -18.53 -10.21
N GLY A 60 -1.14 -18.58 -9.94
CA GLY A 60 -2.10 -17.58 -10.43
C GLY A 60 -1.72 -16.17 -10.00
N ILE A 61 -1.44 -15.96 -8.71
CA ILE A 61 -1.02 -14.67 -8.14
C ILE A 61 0.20 -14.13 -8.91
N ARG A 62 1.25 -14.94 -9.03
CA ARG A 62 2.51 -14.51 -9.67
C ARG A 62 2.36 -14.22 -11.16
N ASN A 63 1.58 -15.05 -11.87
CA ASN A 63 1.30 -14.82 -13.28
C ASN A 63 0.48 -13.56 -13.48
N THR A 64 -0.53 -13.30 -12.64
CA THR A 64 -1.32 -12.07 -12.71
C THR A 64 -0.46 -10.83 -12.50
N ILE A 65 0.44 -10.79 -11.51
CA ILE A 65 1.36 -9.66 -11.33
C ILE A 65 2.22 -9.43 -12.58
N LYS A 66 2.80 -10.52 -13.12
CA LYS A 66 3.63 -10.45 -14.32
C LYS A 66 2.85 -9.93 -15.53
N ASP A 67 1.68 -10.50 -15.79
CA ASP A 67 0.87 -10.18 -16.96
C ASP A 67 0.33 -8.75 -16.89
N GLN A 68 -0.11 -8.29 -15.71
CA GLN A 68 -0.49 -6.89 -15.52
C GLN A 68 0.73 -5.97 -15.69
N GLY A 69 1.89 -6.36 -15.17
CA GLY A 69 3.13 -5.60 -15.37
C GLY A 69 3.51 -5.45 -16.84
N LEU A 70 3.37 -6.52 -17.65
CA LEU A 70 3.60 -6.47 -19.10
C LEU A 70 2.55 -5.62 -19.82
N LYS A 71 1.29 -5.65 -19.36
CA LYS A 71 0.22 -4.82 -19.91
C LYS A 71 0.50 -3.34 -19.70
N VAL A 72 1.03 -2.95 -18.54
CA VAL A 72 1.46 -1.57 -18.26
C VAL A 72 2.62 -1.17 -19.17
N ASP A 73 3.61 -2.05 -19.37
CA ASP A 73 4.74 -1.77 -20.27
C ASP A 73 4.29 -1.57 -21.72
N TYR A 74 3.29 -2.33 -22.17
CA TYR A 74 2.75 -2.25 -23.53
C TYR A 74 1.81 -1.05 -23.74
N GLN A 75 1.03 -0.67 -22.72
CA GLN A 75 0.05 0.43 -22.76
C GLN A 75 0.21 1.34 -21.53
N PRO A 76 1.29 2.15 -21.47
CA PRO A 76 1.56 3.00 -20.31
C PRO A 76 0.48 4.07 -20.10
N ASP A 77 -0.20 4.49 -21.18
CA ASP A 77 -1.35 5.40 -21.15
C ASP A 77 -2.55 4.84 -20.36
N LYS A 78 -2.61 3.51 -20.17
CA LYS A 78 -3.69 2.82 -19.44
C LYS A 78 -3.26 2.25 -18.10
N ALA A 79 -2.07 2.60 -17.61
CA ALA A 79 -1.52 2.08 -16.35
C ALA A 79 -2.45 2.31 -15.15
N GLU A 80 -3.17 3.43 -15.12
CA GLU A 80 -4.14 3.71 -14.04
C GLU A 80 -5.30 2.70 -14.05
N THR A 81 -5.75 2.26 -15.23
CA THR A 81 -6.87 1.31 -15.32
C THR A 81 -6.50 -0.10 -14.84
N THR A 82 -5.22 -0.46 -14.85
CA THR A 82 -4.75 -1.75 -14.33
C THR A 82 -4.58 -1.74 -12.82
N PHE A 83 -4.53 -0.57 -12.18
CA PHE A 83 -4.39 -0.44 -10.72
C PHE A 83 -5.46 -1.24 -9.96
N ASN A 84 -6.73 -1.06 -10.31
CA ASN A 84 -7.82 -1.80 -9.67
C ASN A 84 -7.82 -3.31 -10.00
N ALA A 85 -7.19 -3.72 -11.10
CA ALA A 85 -7.13 -5.11 -11.51
C ALA A 85 -6.24 -5.96 -10.58
N ILE A 86 -5.24 -5.36 -9.94
CA ILE A 86 -4.32 -6.08 -9.04
C ILE A 86 -4.81 -6.12 -7.58
N ALA A 87 -5.78 -5.28 -7.19
CA ALA A 87 -6.19 -5.14 -5.79
C ALA A 87 -6.67 -6.46 -5.16
N LEU A 88 -7.38 -7.30 -5.93
CA LEU A 88 -7.81 -8.62 -5.46
C LEU A 88 -6.67 -9.66 -5.45
N THR A 89 -5.59 -9.42 -6.20
CA THR A 89 -4.37 -10.22 -6.13
C THR A 89 -3.59 -9.87 -4.85
N GLU A 90 -3.54 -8.59 -4.47
CA GLU A 90 -2.95 -8.17 -3.18
C GLU A 90 -3.69 -8.76 -1.98
N ASP A 91 -5.03 -8.78 -2.00
CA ASP A 91 -5.87 -9.47 -1.01
C ASP A 91 -5.51 -10.96 -0.88
N ALA A 92 -5.28 -11.64 -2.01
CA ALA A 92 -4.86 -13.03 -2.01
C ALA A 92 -3.45 -13.24 -1.43
N ILE A 93 -2.52 -12.29 -1.62
CA ILE A 93 -1.18 -12.37 -1.00
C ILE A 93 -1.27 -12.18 0.52
N HIS A 94 -2.14 -11.28 1.01
CA HIS A 94 -2.37 -11.13 2.45
C HIS A 94 -2.97 -12.38 3.08
N ASP A 95 -3.94 -13.03 2.44
CA ASP A 95 -4.50 -14.30 2.91
C ASP A 95 -3.45 -15.43 2.89
N TRP A 96 -2.63 -15.48 1.83
CA TRP A 96 -1.50 -16.41 1.74
C TRP A 96 -0.49 -16.20 2.86
N GLU A 97 -0.05 -14.97 3.10
CA GLU A 97 0.87 -14.64 4.19
C GLU A 97 0.27 -14.97 5.56
N HIS A 98 -1.00 -14.65 5.78
CA HIS A 98 -1.67 -14.94 7.05
C HIS A 98 -1.62 -16.44 7.37
N LYS A 99 -1.84 -17.30 6.36
CA LYS A 99 -1.86 -18.75 6.53
C LYS A 99 -0.45 -19.38 6.53
N TYR A 100 0.47 -18.81 5.75
CA TYR A 100 1.83 -19.33 5.55
C TYR A 100 2.88 -18.23 5.68
N PRO A 101 3.08 -17.65 6.87
CA PRO A 101 3.93 -16.46 7.05
C PRO A 101 5.43 -16.72 6.78
N CYS A 102 5.86 -17.98 6.76
CA CYS A 102 7.23 -18.36 6.44
C CYS A 102 7.42 -18.85 5.00
N ASP A 103 6.44 -18.69 4.12
CA ASP A 103 6.55 -19.16 2.75
C ASP A 103 7.68 -18.44 2.01
N SER A 104 8.62 -19.23 1.47
CA SER A 104 9.79 -18.71 0.76
C SER A 104 9.46 -17.92 -0.51
N TRP A 105 8.25 -18.05 -1.07
CA TRP A 105 7.85 -17.35 -2.29
C TRP A 105 7.20 -15.99 -2.00
N LEU A 106 6.76 -15.72 -0.77
CA LEU A 106 6.13 -14.44 -0.39
C LEU A 106 7.05 -13.24 -0.63
N PRO A 107 8.33 -13.22 -0.17
CA PRO A 107 9.20 -12.06 -0.38
C PRO A 107 9.37 -11.68 -1.85
N GLY A 108 9.50 -12.68 -2.73
CA GLY A 108 9.63 -12.45 -4.17
C GLY A 108 8.33 -11.98 -4.83
N THR A 109 7.20 -12.43 -4.31
CA THR A 109 5.87 -12.02 -4.82
C THR A 109 5.54 -10.59 -4.40
N ILE A 110 5.78 -10.23 -3.13
CA ILE A 110 5.59 -8.86 -2.62
C ILE A 110 6.52 -7.89 -3.33
N TYR A 111 7.79 -8.26 -3.54
CA TYR A 111 8.75 -7.45 -4.30
C TYR A 111 8.33 -7.24 -5.77
N ALA A 112 7.76 -8.26 -6.41
CA ALA A 112 7.20 -8.11 -7.76
C ALA A 112 5.96 -7.20 -7.77
N LEU A 113 5.14 -7.24 -6.73
CA LEU A 113 3.99 -6.35 -6.55
C LEU A 113 4.42 -4.88 -6.35
N GLU A 114 5.47 -4.64 -5.56
CA GLU A 114 6.10 -3.32 -5.43
C GLU A 114 6.52 -2.77 -6.80
N HIS A 115 7.24 -3.59 -7.58
CA HIS A 115 7.68 -3.21 -8.93
C HIS A 115 6.53 -2.97 -9.89
N TYR A 116 5.44 -3.72 -9.77
CA TYR A 116 4.23 -3.45 -10.53
C TYR A 116 3.68 -2.06 -10.20
N TYR A 117 3.53 -1.71 -8.91
CA TYR A 117 3.05 -0.40 -8.50
C TYR A 117 3.99 0.74 -8.90
N ALA A 118 5.30 0.49 -8.95
CA ALA A 118 6.29 1.49 -9.38
C ALA A 118 6.11 1.92 -10.84
N LYS A 119 5.46 1.10 -11.68
CA LYS A 119 5.13 1.45 -13.06
C LYS A 119 3.90 2.36 -13.18
N ILE A 120 3.12 2.52 -12.10
CA ILE A 120 1.90 3.31 -12.08
C ILE A 120 2.23 4.68 -11.49
N HIS A 121 2.49 5.67 -12.35
CA HIS A 121 2.93 7.01 -11.95
C HIS A 121 1.76 7.91 -11.47
N THR A 122 0.95 7.40 -10.55
CA THR A 122 -0.14 8.14 -9.87
C THR A 122 0.15 8.26 -8.38
N SER A 123 -0.53 9.17 -7.68
CA SER A 123 -0.40 9.30 -6.21
C SER A 123 -0.75 8.00 -5.48
N ASP A 124 -1.73 7.26 -6.00
CA ASP A 124 -2.13 5.97 -5.45
C ASP A 124 -1.07 4.89 -5.73
N GLY A 125 -0.51 4.83 -6.94
CA GLY A 125 0.61 3.95 -7.26
C GLY A 125 1.81 4.16 -6.32
N VAL A 126 2.23 5.42 -6.13
CA VAL A 126 3.31 5.79 -5.20
C VAL A 126 2.99 5.36 -3.76
N ARG A 127 1.76 5.57 -3.29
CA ARG A 127 1.34 5.10 -1.97
C ARG A 127 1.49 3.58 -1.83
N HIS A 128 1.11 2.82 -2.85
CA HIS A 128 1.22 1.36 -2.83
C HIS A 128 2.66 0.85 -2.96
N VAL A 129 3.55 1.54 -3.69
CA VAL A 129 4.99 1.25 -3.66
C VAL A 129 5.53 1.35 -2.24
N HIS A 130 5.26 2.47 -1.54
CA HIS A 130 5.71 2.64 -0.16
C HIS A 130 5.09 1.62 0.79
N ALA A 131 3.81 1.30 0.63
CA ALA A 131 3.13 0.30 1.45
C ALA A 131 3.73 -1.11 1.27
N THR A 132 3.95 -1.53 0.03
CA THR A 132 4.52 -2.86 -0.28
C THR A 132 6.00 -2.96 0.11
N TYR A 133 6.79 -1.90 -0.08
CA TYR A 133 8.16 -1.84 0.44
C TYR A 133 8.18 -1.92 1.98
N ALA A 134 7.30 -1.19 2.66
CA ALA A 134 7.19 -1.23 4.12
C ALA A 134 6.74 -2.61 4.62
N TRP A 135 5.83 -3.27 3.90
CA TRP A 135 5.40 -4.65 4.14
C TRP A 135 6.58 -5.62 4.05
N LEU A 136 7.31 -5.62 2.93
CA LEU A 136 8.48 -6.48 2.73
C LEU A 136 9.54 -6.29 3.83
N ARG A 137 9.77 -5.03 4.23
CA ARG A 137 10.73 -4.68 5.28
C ARG A 137 10.31 -5.16 6.67
N ARG A 138 9.01 -5.07 6.98
CA ARG A 138 8.46 -5.44 8.28
C ARG A 138 8.48 -6.95 8.48
N ASP A 139 7.97 -7.69 7.50
CA ASP A 139 7.67 -9.12 7.68
C ASP A 139 8.80 -10.03 7.17
N PHE A 140 9.60 -9.54 6.20
CA PHE A 140 10.68 -10.31 5.59
C PHE A 140 12.05 -9.58 5.60
N PRO A 141 12.50 -9.01 6.73
CA PRO A 141 13.71 -8.18 6.78
C PRO A 141 15.00 -8.90 6.38
N ARG A 142 15.04 -10.23 6.50
CA ARG A 142 16.22 -11.06 6.18
C ARG A 142 16.13 -11.72 4.80
N ALA A 143 15.02 -11.58 4.09
CA ALA A 143 14.85 -12.20 2.78
C ALA A 143 15.79 -11.54 1.76
N ARG A 144 16.28 -12.35 0.80
CA ARG A 144 17.14 -11.86 -0.29
C ARG A 144 16.50 -10.70 -1.05
N MET A 145 15.20 -10.77 -1.29
CA MET A 145 14.46 -9.73 -2.03
C MET A 145 14.43 -8.39 -1.29
N MET A 146 14.37 -8.40 0.05
CA MET A 146 14.49 -7.17 0.83
C MET A 146 15.87 -6.53 0.66
N GLN A 147 16.95 -7.33 0.61
CA GLN A 147 18.30 -6.79 0.39
C GLN A 147 18.45 -6.15 -0.99
N VAL A 148 17.78 -6.70 -2.01
CA VAL A 148 17.72 -6.11 -3.35
C VAL A 148 16.94 -4.81 -3.33
N ALA A 149 15.73 -4.80 -2.77
CA ALA A 149 14.89 -3.60 -2.65
C ALA A 149 15.61 -2.47 -1.89
N MET A 150 16.30 -2.78 -0.79
CA MET A 150 17.10 -1.78 -0.05
C MET A 150 18.21 -1.16 -0.91
N ARG A 151 18.89 -1.98 -1.73
CA ARG A 151 19.93 -1.50 -2.63
C ARG A 151 19.35 -0.56 -3.67
N GLU A 152 18.26 -0.95 -4.31
CA GLU A 152 17.57 -0.14 -5.33
C GLU A 152 17.08 1.20 -4.76
N ASN A 153 16.44 1.17 -3.58
CA ASN A 153 15.98 2.39 -2.91
C ASN A 153 17.15 3.31 -2.51
N SER A 154 18.28 2.76 -2.08
CA SER A 154 19.49 3.54 -1.76
C SER A 154 20.07 4.23 -3.01
N THR A 155 20.03 3.57 -4.16
CA THR A 155 20.50 4.15 -5.43
C THR A 155 19.52 5.19 -5.98
N ALA A 156 18.22 4.98 -5.84
CA ALA A 156 17.20 5.95 -6.24
C ALA A 156 17.29 7.25 -5.42
N SER A 157 17.63 7.14 -4.13
CA SER A 157 17.83 8.30 -3.25
C SER A 157 19.17 9.02 -3.46
N ALA A 158 20.15 8.38 -4.13
CA ALA A 158 21.49 8.92 -4.33
C ALA A 158 21.60 9.87 -5.54
N ILE A 159 20.55 9.99 -6.37
CA ILE A 159 20.54 10.88 -7.55
C ILE A 159 19.30 11.79 -7.47
N PRO A 160 19.43 13.03 -6.95
CA PRO A 160 18.47 14.05 -7.34
C PRO A 160 18.63 14.29 -8.86
N PRO A 161 17.56 14.27 -9.67
CA PRO A 161 17.67 14.71 -11.05
C PRO A 161 18.10 16.18 -11.03
N ALA A 162 19.32 16.46 -11.48
CA ALA A 162 19.93 17.78 -11.60
C ALA A 162 19.26 18.68 -12.67
N GLY A 163 17.96 18.50 -12.92
CA GLY A 163 17.22 19.15 -13.99
C GLY A 163 15.83 19.68 -13.61
N ALA A 164 15.32 19.44 -12.41
CA ALA A 164 14.10 20.10 -11.93
C ALA A 164 14.46 21.47 -11.30
N ALA A 165 15.20 22.28 -12.04
CA ALA A 165 15.30 23.70 -11.72
C ALA A 165 13.90 24.29 -11.88
N VAL A 166 13.36 24.73 -10.75
CA VAL A 166 12.18 25.57 -10.63
C VAL A 166 12.23 26.65 -11.71
N VAL A 167 11.37 26.54 -12.73
CA VAL A 167 11.07 27.67 -13.61
C VAL A 167 10.22 28.63 -12.79
N THR A 168 10.89 29.47 -12.02
CA THR A 168 10.27 30.67 -11.45
C THR A 168 9.99 31.58 -12.63
N THR A 169 8.77 31.54 -13.18
CA THR A 169 8.28 32.57 -14.11
C THR A 169 8.23 33.89 -13.36
N GLY A 170 9.37 34.59 -13.35
CA GLY A 170 9.48 35.96 -12.91
C GLY A 170 8.95 36.93 -13.97
N GLY A 171 8.19 37.92 -13.52
CA GLY A 171 8.06 39.20 -14.20
C GLY A 171 6.82 39.35 -15.08
N VAL A 172 5.72 39.79 -14.48
CA VAL A 172 4.75 40.64 -15.18
C VAL A 172 5.38 42.03 -15.29
N PRO A 173 5.69 42.57 -16.49
CA PRO A 173 6.07 43.97 -16.61
C PRO A 173 4.84 44.86 -16.43
N ALA A 174 4.95 45.79 -15.49
CA ALA A 174 3.97 46.81 -15.19
C ALA A 174 3.70 47.73 -16.40
N ALA A 175 2.43 48.06 -16.59
CA ALA A 175 1.94 48.99 -17.61
C ALA A 175 2.55 50.40 -17.42
N SER A 176 2.98 51.01 -18.53
CA SER A 176 3.27 52.45 -18.60
C SER A 176 1.98 53.24 -18.90
N PRO A 177 1.78 54.44 -18.33
CA PRO A 177 0.68 55.32 -18.70
C PRO A 177 1.01 56.09 -19.98
N ALA A 178 -0.01 56.27 -20.82
CA ALA A 178 0.02 57.04 -22.08
C ALA A 178 0.06 58.57 -21.83
N PRO A 179 0.50 59.39 -22.81
CA PRO A 179 0.66 60.84 -22.68
C PRO A 179 -0.66 61.63 -22.66
#